data_AF-A0A7I8D535-F1
#
_entry.id   AF-A0A7I8D535-F1
#
_cell.length_a   1.000
_cell.length_b   1.000
_cell.length_c   1.000
_cell.angle_alpha   90.00
_cell.angle_beta   90.00
_cell.angle_gamma   90.00
#
_symmetry.space_group_name_H-M   'P 1'
#
loop_
_entity.id
_entity.type
_entity.pdbx_description
1 polymer ?
#
loop_
_entity_poly.entity_id
_entity_poly.type
_entity_poly.pdbx_seq_one_letter_code
_entity_poly.pdbx_strand_id
1 'polypeptide(L)'
;MSKSIEYYLSKGFSHAAAVYFSNGRKRMVAVEPNRDFTLTLTFEGGEKRNYDVKPLLEPGTVFESLLDWDNFRRVYLDDCNDVCWDIDPNVDSNVVWNNKVDLCSDSCYIDSVPVGGATNV
;
A
#
# COMPACT_ATOMS: atom_id res chain seq x y z
N MET A 1 -14.43 -12.82 -15.45
CA MET A 1 -15.21 -11.61 -15.81
C MET A 1 -15.20 -10.69 -14.61
N SER A 2 -14.58 -9.51 -14.71
CA SER A 2 -14.70 -8.50 -13.66
C SER A 2 -16.17 -8.08 -13.54
N LYS A 3 -16.59 -7.78 -12.31
CA LYS A 3 -17.94 -7.27 -12.07
C LYS A 3 -17.97 -5.78 -12.41
N SER A 4 -19.14 -5.24 -12.75
CA SER A 4 -19.27 -3.82 -13.09
C SER A 4 -19.12 -2.92 -11.85
N ILE A 5 -18.97 -1.62 -12.08
CA ILE A 5 -18.94 -0.62 -11.01
C ILE A 5 -20.25 -0.67 -10.21
N GLU A 6 -21.40 -0.76 -10.88
CA GLU A 6 -22.73 -0.81 -10.26
C GLU A 6 -22.88 -2.04 -9.35
N TYR A 7 -22.27 -3.17 -9.75
CA TYR A 7 -22.23 -4.35 -8.89
C TYR A 7 -21.53 -4.04 -7.58
N TYR A 8 -20.32 -3.47 -7.59
CA TYR A 8 -19.56 -3.18 -6.36
C TYR A 8 -20.24 -2.10 -5.50
N LEU A 9 -20.78 -1.05 -6.13
CA LEU A 9 -21.57 -0.04 -5.42
C LEU A 9 -22.78 -0.68 -4.72
N SER A 10 -23.48 -1.60 -5.38
CA SER A 10 -24.61 -2.33 -4.76
C SER A 10 -24.20 -3.20 -3.56
N LYS A 11 -22.90 -3.49 -3.40
CA LYS A 11 -22.33 -4.22 -2.25
C LYS A 11 -21.78 -3.30 -1.16
N GLY A 12 -21.93 -1.98 -1.30
CA GLY A 12 -21.49 -1.00 -0.30
C GLY A 12 -20.03 -0.56 -0.43
N PHE A 13 -19.37 -0.87 -1.54
CA PHE A 13 -18.01 -0.38 -1.81
C PHE A 13 -18.04 1.13 -2.05
N SER A 14 -16.95 1.81 -1.68
CA SER A 14 -16.74 3.19 -2.11
C SER A 14 -16.63 3.26 -3.63
N HIS A 15 -16.89 4.43 -4.21
CA HIS A 15 -16.75 4.61 -5.66
C HIS A 15 -15.32 4.29 -6.15
N ALA A 16 -14.29 4.72 -5.41
CA ALA A 16 -12.90 4.44 -5.76
C ALA A 16 -12.59 2.94 -5.76
N ALA A 17 -13.05 2.21 -4.74
CA ALA A 17 -12.89 0.76 -4.67
C ALA A 17 -13.69 0.05 -5.78
N ALA A 18 -14.91 0.51 -6.08
CA ALA A 18 -15.74 -0.03 -7.15
C ALA A 18 -15.07 0.12 -8.53
N VAL A 19 -14.50 1.30 -8.82
CA VAL A 19 -13.71 1.56 -10.03
C VAL A 19 -12.49 0.64 -10.07
N TYR A 20 -11.73 0.54 -8.98
CA TYR A 20 -10.56 -0.34 -8.90
C TYR A 20 -10.89 -1.80 -9.22
N PHE A 21 -11.82 -2.41 -8.48
CA PHE A 21 -12.13 -3.82 -8.65
C PHE A 21 -12.82 -4.14 -9.98
N SER A 22 -13.56 -3.20 -10.57
CA SER A 22 -14.13 -3.36 -11.91
C SER A 22 -13.07 -3.40 -13.02
N ASN A 23 -11.95 -2.70 -12.83
CA ASN A 23 -10.82 -2.63 -13.76
C ASN A 23 -9.78 -3.74 -13.53
N GLY A 24 -9.99 -4.59 -12.53
CA GLY A 24 -9.08 -5.66 -12.15
C GLY A 24 -8.00 -5.17 -11.17
N ARG A 25 -7.61 -6.09 -10.29
CA ARG A 25 -6.58 -5.83 -9.27
C ARG A 25 -5.25 -5.53 -9.93
N LYS A 26 -4.48 -4.65 -9.29
CA LYS A 26 -3.18 -4.17 -9.75
C LYS A 26 -2.11 -4.79 -8.87
N ARG A 27 -1.19 -5.52 -9.50
CA ARG A 27 -0.08 -6.17 -8.80
C ARG A 27 1.05 -5.17 -8.58
N MET A 28 1.37 -4.91 -7.31
CA MET A 28 2.54 -4.13 -6.93
C MET A 28 3.80 -4.97 -7.10
N VAL A 29 4.85 -4.38 -7.67
CA VAL A 29 6.11 -5.07 -7.99
C VAL A 29 7.33 -4.42 -7.34
N ALA A 30 7.21 -3.16 -6.89
CA ALA A 30 8.23 -2.52 -6.08
C ALA A 30 7.63 -1.46 -5.15
N VAL A 31 8.31 -1.23 -4.03
CA VAL A 31 8.04 -0.16 -3.08
C VAL A 31 9.36 0.54 -2.72
N GLU A 32 9.37 1.87 -2.76
CA GLU A 32 10.53 2.68 -2.43
C GLU A 32 10.13 3.75 -1.38
N PRO A 33 10.80 3.84 -0.22
CA PRO A 33 10.47 4.82 0.80
C PRO A 33 11.06 6.19 0.49
N ASN A 34 10.29 7.24 0.77
CA ASN A 34 10.72 8.64 0.65
C ASN A 34 10.90 9.28 2.04
N ARG A 35 11.80 10.27 2.13
CA ARG A 35 12.16 10.94 3.40
C ARG A 35 11.02 11.72 4.07
N ASP A 36 9.94 12.00 3.34
CA ASP A 36 8.74 12.69 3.81
C ASP A 36 7.62 11.72 4.26
N PHE A 37 8.00 10.46 4.53
CA PHE A 37 7.12 9.36 4.92
C PHE A 37 6.03 9.04 3.89
N THR A 38 6.33 9.30 2.61
CA THR A 38 5.57 8.76 1.48
C THR A 38 6.26 7.50 0.93
N LEU A 39 5.52 6.72 0.15
CA LEU A 39 6.03 5.58 -0.59
C LEU A 39 5.81 5.78 -2.08
N THR A 40 6.86 5.52 -2.86
CA THR A 40 6.73 5.35 -4.31
C THR A 40 6.42 3.88 -4.58
N LEU A 41 5.18 3.62 -5.00
CA LEU A 41 4.68 2.31 -5.36
C LEU A 41 4.83 2.12 -6.86
N THR A 42 5.39 1.00 -7.30
CA THR A 42 5.44 0.62 -8.72
C THR A 42 4.58 -0.61 -8.95
N PHE A 43 3.66 -0.53 -9.89
CA PHE A 43 2.76 -1.61 -10.30
C PHE A 43 3.21 -2.23 -11.61
N GLU A 44 2.71 -3.43 -11.90
CA GLU A 44 2.86 -4.04 -13.22
C GLU A 44 2.48 -3.08 -14.35
N GLY A 45 3.28 -3.10 -15.42
CA GLY A 45 3.17 -2.14 -16.51
C GLY A 45 3.91 -0.82 -16.26
N GLY A 46 4.57 -0.67 -15.11
CA GLY A 46 5.43 0.48 -14.81
C GLY A 46 4.69 1.70 -14.28
N GLU A 47 3.39 1.59 -14.00
CA GLU A 47 2.62 2.64 -13.33
C GLU A 47 3.25 2.93 -11.95
N LYS A 48 3.60 4.19 -11.72
CA LYS A 48 4.09 4.66 -10.43
C LYS A 48 3.04 5.49 -9.71
N ARG A 49 2.89 5.27 -8.42
CA ARG A 49 1.96 6.01 -7.55
C ARG A 49 2.65 6.42 -6.26
N ASN A 50 2.27 7.56 -5.71
CA ASN A 50 2.76 8.08 -4.44
C ASN A 50 1.69 7.85 -3.37
N TYR A 51 2.03 7.11 -2.33
CA TYR A 51 1.16 6.83 -1.19
C TYR A 51 1.65 7.60 0.03
N ASP A 52 0.77 8.37 0.69
CA ASP A 52 1.12 9.09 1.91
C ASP A 52 0.83 8.25 3.14
N VAL A 53 1.89 7.83 3.85
CA VAL A 53 1.76 7.00 5.06
C VAL A 53 1.50 7.86 6.29
N LYS A 54 1.81 9.17 6.25
CA LYS A 54 1.71 10.07 7.41
C LYS A 54 0.37 10.00 8.17
N PRO A 55 -0.81 9.88 7.53
CA PRO A 55 -2.08 9.76 8.24
C PRO A 55 -2.18 8.53 9.16
N LEU A 56 -1.32 7.53 8.97
CA LEU A 56 -1.27 6.31 9.80
C LEU A 56 -0.24 6.41 10.92
N LEU A 57 0.70 7.36 10.84
CA LEU A 57 1.83 7.48 11.76
C LEU A 57 1.43 8.26 13.01
N GLU A 58 0.69 7.59 13.90
CA GLU A 58 0.24 8.17 15.17
C GLU A 58 0.80 7.39 16.38
N PRO A 59 1.22 8.08 17.46
CA PRO A 59 1.64 7.40 18.69
C PRO A 59 0.52 6.52 19.27
N GLY A 60 0.87 5.35 19.79
CA GLY A 60 -0.07 4.37 20.33
C GLY A 60 -0.77 3.51 19.28
N THR A 61 -0.43 3.65 18.00
CA THR A 61 -0.94 2.78 16.93
C THR A 61 0.07 1.68 16.59
N VAL A 62 -0.38 0.67 15.83
CA VAL A 62 0.51 -0.38 15.31
C VAL A 62 1.65 0.18 14.44
N PHE A 63 1.46 1.37 13.85
CA PHE A 63 2.45 2.02 12.99
C PHE A 63 3.39 2.98 13.72
N GLU A 64 3.29 3.10 15.06
CA GLU A 64 4.12 4.03 15.84
C GLU A 64 5.62 3.84 15.58
N SER A 65 6.08 2.60 15.45
CA SER A 65 7.50 2.29 15.17
C SER A 65 8.02 2.91 13.88
N LEU A 66 7.12 3.20 12.93
CA LEU A 66 7.44 3.80 11.63
C LEU A 66 7.57 5.32 11.68
N LEU A 67 7.35 5.96 12.84
CA LEU A 67 7.75 7.36 13.07
C LEU A 67 9.28 7.53 13.00
N ASP A 68 10.03 6.45 13.27
CA ASP A 68 11.47 6.42 13.08
C ASP A 68 11.81 6.10 11.62
N TRP A 69 12.62 6.96 10.99
CA TRP A 69 13.07 6.79 9.62
C TRP A 69 13.82 5.46 9.38
N ASP A 70 14.65 5.01 10.32
CA ASP A 70 15.43 3.79 10.16
C ASP A 70 14.55 2.53 10.21
N ASN A 71 13.38 2.62 10.84
CA ASN A 71 12.33 1.61 10.71
C ASN A 71 11.57 1.76 9.40
N PHE A 72 11.07 2.97 9.11
CA PHE A 72 10.27 3.23 7.91
C PHE A 72 10.99 2.85 6.61
N ARG A 73 12.29 3.13 6.51
CA ARG A 73 13.07 2.86 5.29
C ARG A 73 13.31 1.38 5.01
N ARG A 74 13.00 0.48 5.95
CA ARG A 74 13.13 -0.98 5.81
C ARG A 74 11.90 -1.63 5.17
N VAL A 75 11.02 -0.83 4.60
CA VAL A 75 9.84 -1.30 3.86
C VAL A 75 10.21 -2.37 2.84
N TYR A 76 9.37 -3.40 2.73
CA TYR A 76 9.51 -4.46 1.73
C TYR A 76 8.15 -4.91 1.21
N LEU A 77 8.14 -5.71 0.14
CA LEU A 77 6.95 -6.44 -0.30
C LEU A 77 7.04 -7.88 0.17
N ASP A 78 5.96 -8.40 0.72
CA ASP A 78 5.87 -9.82 1.06
C ASP A 78 5.42 -10.69 -0.13
N ASP A 79 5.20 -11.98 0.12
CA ASP A 79 4.77 -12.96 -0.90
C ASP A 79 3.38 -12.66 -1.50
N CYS A 80 2.57 -11.85 -0.81
CA CYS A 80 1.27 -11.38 -1.28
C CYS A 80 1.36 -10.03 -2.03
N ASN A 81 2.56 -9.48 -2.17
CA ASN A 81 2.84 -8.14 -2.68
C ASN A 81 2.26 -7.00 -1.83
N ASP A 82 1.99 -7.25 -0.55
CA ASP A 82 1.57 -6.22 0.40
C ASP A 82 2.79 -5.45 0.92
N VAL A 83 2.59 -4.18 1.30
CA VAL A 83 3.66 -3.35 1.84
C VAL A 83 3.88 -3.71 3.30
N CYS A 84 5.09 -4.09 3.69
CA CYS A 84 5.36 -4.61 5.02
C CYS A 84 6.58 -3.96 5.67
N TRP A 85 6.57 -3.98 7.00
CA TRP A 85 7.70 -3.67 7.86
C TRP A 85 7.79 -4.67 9.01
N ASP A 86 9.01 -4.94 9.43
CA ASP A 86 9.28 -5.61 10.70
C ASP A 86 9.62 -4.55 11.75
N ILE A 87 8.90 -4.57 12.88
CA ILE A 87 9.10 -3.63 14.00
C ILE A 87 10.53 -3.77 14.52
N ASP A 88 10.94 -4.99 14.90
CA ASP A 88 12.32 -5.34 15.20
C ASP A 88 12.91 -6.19 14.06
N PRO A 89 13.95 -5.72 13.34
CA PRO A 89 14.58 -6.46 12.26
C PRO A 89 15.31 -7.74 12.73
N ASN A 90 15.51 -7.93 14.03
CA ASN A 90 16.17 -9.10 14.59
C ASN A 90 15.18 -10.20 15.01
N VAL A 91 13.88 -9.96 14.84
CA VAL A 91 12.80 -10.91 15.18
C VAL A 91 12.21 -11.46 13.88
N ASP A 92 12.09 -12.77 13.78
CA ASP A 92 11.47 -13.43 12.63
C ASP A 92 9.94 -13.25 12.68
N SER A 93 9.43 -12.38 11.81
CA SER A 93 8.02 -12.06 11.63
C SER A 93 7.16 -13.25 11.17
N ASN A 94 7.76 -14.32 10.63
CA ASN A 94 7.02 -15.55 10.30
C ASN A 94 6.70 -16.39 11.56
N VAL A 95 7.41 -16.14 12.65
CA VAL A 95 7.22 -16.81 13.94
C VAL A 95 6.49 -15.90 14.93
N VAL A 96 6.84 -14.62 14.95
CA VAL A 96 6.26 -13.62 15.86
C VAL A 96 5.35 -12.68 15.08
N TRP A 97 4.06 -13.02 15.02
CA TRP A 97 3.07 -12.30 14.23
C TRP A 97 2.99 -10.80 14.54
N ASN A 98 3.05 -10.42 15.82
CA ASN A 98 3.01 -9.01 16.26
C ASN A 98 4.23 -8.18 15.86
N ASN A 99 5.28 -8.80 15.30
CA ASN A 99 6.46 -8.07 14.83
C ASN A 99 6.26 -7.48 13.42
N LYS A 100 5.27 -7.97 12.67
CA LYS A 100 4.99 -7.50 11.30
C LYS A 100 3.84 -6.52 11.31
N VAL A 101 4.00 -5.43 10.58
CA VAL A 101 2.90 -4.53 10.20
C VAL A 101 2.84 -4.42 8.70
N ASP A 102 1.62 -4.40 8.16
CA ASP A 102 1.39 -4.42 6.73
C ASP A 102 0.29 -3.45 6.28
N LEU A 103 0.35 -3.08 5.01
CA LEU A 103 -0.68 -2.36 4.29
C LEU A 103 -1.04 -3.14 3.03
N CYS A 104 -2.35 -3.41 2.87
CA CYS A 104 -2.84 -4.13 1.71
C CYS A 104 -2.56 -3.36 0.40
N SER A 105 -2.01 -4.05 -0.59
CA SER A 105 -1.70 -3.52 -1.93
C SER A 105 -2.89 -2.86 -2.61
N ASP A 106 -4.10 -3.41 -2.42
CA ASP A 106 -5.33 -2.87 -3.01
C ASP A 106 -5.64 -1.48 -2.42
N SER A 107 -5.57 -1.34 -1.09
CA SER A 107 -5.78 -0.06 -0.40
C SER A 107 -4.70 0.94 -0.79
N CYS A 108 -3.43 0.52 -0.83
CA CYS A 108 -2.32 1.35 -1.28
C CYS A 108 -2.54 1.89 -2.69
N TYR A 109 -3.09 1.11 -3.63
CA TYR A 109 -3.42 1.61 -4.97
C TYR A 109 -4.58 2.62 -4.93
N ILE A 110 -5.67 2.29 -4.22
CA ILE A 110 -6.89 3.11 -4.16
C ILE A 110 -6.60 4.49 -3.57
N ASP A 111 -5.79 4.55 -2.51
CA ASP A 111 -5.55 5.76 -1.73
C ASP A 111 -4.31 6.56 -2.20
N SER A 112 -3.47 5.98 -3.07
CA SER A 112 -2.32 6.68 -3.66
C SER A 112 -2.70 7.56 -4.85
N VAL A 113 -1.79 8.45 -5.22
CA VAL A 113 -1.93 9.34 -6.39
C VAL A 113 -0.93 8.96 -7.49
N PRO A 114 -1.30 8.97 -8.79
CA PRO A 114 -0.34 8.71 -9.87
C PRO A 114 0.83 9.70 -9.88
N VAL A 115 2.05 9.19 -10.08
CA VAL A 115 3.25 10.01 -10.29
C VAL A 115 3.35 10.38 -11.77
N GLY A 116 3.48 11.67 -12.09
CA GLY A 116 3.65 12.15 -13.48
C GLY A 116 2.37 12.57 -14.21
N GLY A 117 1.20 12.47 -13.56
CA GLY A 117 -0.09 12.85 -14.15
C GLY A 117 -0.61 11.82 -15.16
N ALA A 118 -1.93 11.68 -15.26
CA ALA A 118 -2.55 10.79 -16.23
C ALA A 118 -2.15 11.22 -17.65
N THR A 119 -1.32 10.43 -18.35
CA THR A 119 -1.22 10.54 -19.80
C THR A 119 -2.51 10.00 -20.39
N ASN A 120 -3.50 10.89 -20.53
CA ASN A 120 -4.52 10.74 -21.56
C ASN A 120 -3.77 10.81 -22.90
N VAL A 121 -3.59 9.67 -23.55
CA VAL A 121 -3.37 9.57 -25.00
C VAL A 121 -4.54 8.83 -25.61
#